data_AF-A0A952TZ53-F1
#
_entry.id   AF-A0A952TZ53-F1
#
_cell.length_a   1.000
_cell.length_b   1.000
_cell.length_c   1.000
_cell.angle_alpha   90.00
_cell.angle_beta   90.00
_cell.angle_gamma   90.00
#
_symmetry.space_group_name_H-M   'P 1'
#
loop_
_entity.id
_entity.type
_entity.pdbx_description
1 polymer ?
#
loop_
_entity_poly.entity_id
_entity_poly.type
_entity_poly.pdbx_seq_one_letter_code
_entity_poly.pdbx_strand_id
1 'polypeptide(L)'
;MHVEPDGASKLTRSEYETLCDVMLGLTDKAIAKRRNLSARGVQNRLAALFSKVLRGRHSWLRESASMDVYNLRTRLIFEVLRRGLIDSEALASLDNELDNWLTEQFGV
;
A
#
# COMPACT_ATOMS: atom_id res chain seq x y z
N MET A 1 -22.82 15.42 10.25
CA MET A 1 -21.95 14.33 10.71
C MET A 1 -20.69 14.38 9.86
N HIS A 2 -19.72 15.18 10.30
CA HIS A 2 -18.41 15.24 9.66
C HIS A 2 -17.65 13.96 10.01
N VAL A 3 -17.44 13.11 9.01
CA VAL A 3 -16.52 11.99 9.13
C VAL A 3 -15.14 12.58 8.90
N GLU A 4 -14.37 12.77 9.97
CA GLU A 4 -12.95 13.09 9.91
C GLU A 4 -12.25 12.16 8.89
N PRO A 5 -11.39 12.66 7.98
CA PRO A 5 -10.64 11.82 7.05
C PRO A 5 -9.46 11.18 7.79
N ASP A 6 -9.76 10.32 8.77
CA ASP A 6 -8.73 9.71 9.63
C ASP A 6 -8.16 8.45 8.95
N GLY A 7 -6.91 8.54 8.49
CA GLY A 7 -6.17 7.35 8.05
C GLY A 7 -4.86 7.60 7.31
N ALA A 8 -4.81 8.56 6.38
CA ALA A 8 -3.57 8.86 5.63
C ALA A 8 -2.54 9.65 6.46
N SER A 9 -2.98 10.45 7.43
CA SER A 9 -2.12 11.40 8.18
C SER A 9 -1.11 10.76 9.15
N LYS A 10 -1.03 9.41 9.23
CA LYS A 10 -0.10 8.69 10.12
C LYS A 10 0.83 7.70 9.39
N LEU A 11 0.91 7.76 8.07
CA LEU A 11 1.93 7.00 7.34
C LEU A 11 3.27 7.73 7.41
N THR A 12 4.32 6.99 7.73
CA THR A 12 5.68 7.50 7.52
C THR A 12 5.95 7.62 6.02
N ARG A 13 6.94 8.43 5.63
CA ARG A 13 7.35 8.54 4.21
C ARG A 13 7.64 7.17 3.59
N SER A 14 8.32 6.30 4.33
CA SER A 14 8.69 4.96 3.88
C SER A 14 7.52 3.99 3.76
N GLU A 15 6.48 4.15 4.59
CA GLU A 15 5.22 3.40 4.46
C GLU A 15 4.41 3.91 3.26
N TYR A 16 4.33 5.22 3.07
CA TYR A 16 3.65 5.83 1.92
C TYR A 16 4.29 5.40 0.59
N GLU A 17 5.62 5.41 0.49
CA GLU A 17 6.35 4.90 -0.68
C GLU A 17 6.00 3.44 -0.99
N THR A 18 5.92 2.59 0.04
CA THR A 18 5.51 1.18 -0.12
C THR A 18 4.03 1.05 -0.49
N LEU A 19 3.16 1.94 0.00
CA LEU A 19 1.76 1.99 -0.41
C LEU A 19 1.63 2.30 -1.90
N CYS A 20 2.36 3.30 -2.39
CA CYS A 20 2.41 3.65 -3.81
C CYS A 20 2.87 2.46 -4.66
N ASP A 21 3.91 1.74 -4.23
CA ASP A 21 4.36 0.54 -4.96
C ASP A 21 3.29 -0.56 -5.03
N VAL A 22 2.52 -0.74 -3.95
CA VAL A 22 1.39 -1.69 -3.94
C VAL A 22 0.28 -1.24 -4.89
N MET A 23 0.00 0.07 -4.94
CA MET A 23 -1.01 0.65 -5.83
C MET A 23 -0.64 0.51 -7.32
N LEU A 24 0.66 0.55 -7.65
CA LEU A 24 1.19 0.24 -8.97
C LEU A 24 1.22 -1.27 -9.29
N GLY A 25 0.81 -2.14 -8.36
CA GLY A 25 0.76 -3.58 -8.57
C GLY A 25 2.10 -4.31 -8.41
N LEU A 26 3.10 -3.68 -7.78
CA LEU A 26 4.42 -4.31 -7.60
C LEU A 26 4.37 -5.49 -6.61
N THR A 27 5.10 -6.55 -6.96
CA THR A 27 5.32 -7.71 -6.09
C THR A 27 6.27 -7.37 -4.94
N ASP A 28 6.29 -8.18 -3.87
CA ASP A 28 7.24 -8.00 -2.75
C ASP A 28 8.70 -7.97 -3.21
N LYS A 29 9.05 -8.77 -4.21
CA LYS A 29 10.40 -8.82 -4.77
C LYS A 29 10.74 -7.53 -5.53
N ALA A 30 9.79 -6.99 -6.29
CA ALA A 30 9.96 -5.72 -6.99
C ALA A 30 10.07 -4.56 -5.99
N ILE A 31 9.22 -4.53 -4.96
CA ILE A 31 9.27 -3.54 -3.86
C ILE A 31 10.63 -3.62 -3.12
N ALA A 32 11.06 -4.84 -2.79
CA ALA A 32 12.35 -5.07 -2.14
C ALA A 32 13.50 -4.47 -2.96
N LYS A 33 13.52 -4.71 -4.27
CA LYS A 33 14.52 -4.14 -5.17
C LYS A 33 14.39 -2.62 -5.28
N ARG A 34 13.19 -2.09 -5.55
CA ARG A 34 12.93 -0.66 -5.76
C ARG A 34 13.25 0.19 -4.53
N ARG A 35 13.02 -0.33 -3.33
CA ARG A 35 13.19 0.40 -2.05
C ARG A 35 14.44 -0.01 -1.28
N ASN A 36 15.31 -0.85 -1.87
CA ASN A 36 16.50 -1.40 -1.22
C ASN A 36 16.20 -2.05 0.15
N LEU A 37 15.20 -2.94 0.18
CA LEU A 37 14.74 -3.64 1.38
C LEU A 37 15.04 -5.13 1.29
N SER A 38 15.21 -5.76 2.45
CA SER A 38 15.10 -7.21 2.56
C SER A 38 13.64 -7.65 2.42
N ALA A 39 13.40 -8.94 2.11
CA ALA A 39 12.05 -9.50 2.09
C ALA A 39 11.31 -9.28 3.42
N ARG A 40 12.02 -9.46 4.55
CA ARG A 40 11.48 -9.17 5.89
C ARG A 40 11.15 -7.68 6.07
N GLY A 41 11.98 -6.80 5.50
CA GLY A 41 11.72 -5.35 5.48
C GLY A 41 10.42 -5.00 4.77
N VAL A 42 10.17 -5.61 3.60
CA VAL A 42 8.91 -5.45 2.86
C VAL A 42 7.73 -5.97 3.68
N GLN A 43 7.84 -7.19 4.24
CA GLN A 43 6.79 -7.77 5.08
C GLN A 43 6.44 -6.87 6.28
N ASN A 44 7.43 -6.31 6.96
CA ASN A 44 7.21 -5.41 8.09
C ASN A 44 6.47 -4.14 7.67
N ARG A 45 6.85 -3.52 6.54
CA ARG A 45 6.16 -2.33 6.02
C ARG A 45 4.73 -2.64 5.60
N LEU A 46 4.50 -3.77 4.93
CA LEU A 46 3.15 -4.20 4.55
C LEU A 46 2.27 -4.49 5.77
N ALA A 47 2.80 -5.15 6.79
CA ALA A 47 2.09 -5.38 8.03
C ALA A 47 1.68 -4.05 8.72
N ALA A 48 2.58 -3.06 8.71
CA ALA A 48 2.27 -1.72 9.21
C ALA A 48 1.18 -1.02 8.38
N LEU A 49 1.24 -1.12 7.04
CA LEU A 49 0.22 -0.58 6.14
C LEU A 49 -1.14 -1.23 6.36
N PHE A 50 -1.21 -2.56 6.42
CA PHE A 50 -2.45 -3.28 6.73
C PHE A 50 -2.97 -2.86 8.10
N SER A 51 -2.10 -2.77 9.09
CA SER A 51 -2.48 -2.33 10.43
C SER A 51 -3.04 -0.91 10.43
N LYS A 52 -2.50 0.03 9.65
CA LYS A 52 -2.91 1.45 9.69
C LYS A 52 -4.09 1.77 8.77
N VAL A 53 -4.04 1.29 7.53
CA VAL A 53 -5.03 1.63 6.50
C VAL A 53 -6.30 0.79 6.62
N LEU A 54 -6.19 -0.49 7.01
CA LEU A 54 -7.35 -1.38 7.12
C LEU A 54 -8.06 -1.31 8.49
N ARG A 55 -7.70 -0.35 9.36
CA ARG A 55 -8.46 -0.12 10.62
C ARG A 55 -9.89 0.31 10.29
N GLY A 56 -10.86 -0.23 11.03
CA GLY A 56 -12.26 0.18 10.96
C GLY A 56 -13.24 -0.98 10.97
N ARG A 57 -14.40 -0.76 10.33
CA ARG A 57 -15.44 -1.79 10.16
C ARG A 57 -14.77 -3.05 9.58
N HIS A 58 -14.83 -4.16 10.31
CA HIS A 58 -14.32 -5.51 10.03
C HIS A 58 -12.99 -5.93 10.67
N SER A 59 -12.35 -5.12 11.54
CA SER A 59 -11.16 -5.57 12.28
C SER A 59 -11.44 -6.82 13.15
N TRP A 60 -12.66 -6.93 13.70
CA TRP A 60 -13.11 -8.09 14.49
C TRP A 60 -13.19 -9.40 13.69
N LEU A 61 -13.36 -9.36 12.36
CA LEU A 61 -13.42 -10.59 11.55
C LEU A 61 -12.08 -11.34 11.59
N ARG A 62 -10.98 -10.59 11.73
CA ARG A 62 -9.65 -11.16 11.88
C ARG A 62 -9.38 -11.65 13.31
N GLU A 63 -9.83 -10.88 14.31
CA GLU A 63 -9.57 -11.15 15.73
C GLU A 63 -10.50 -12.22 16.33
N SER A 64 -11.76 -12.26 15.93
CA SER A 64 -12.80 -13.07 16.57
C SER A 64 -13.14 -14.36 15.82
N ALA A 65 -12.95 -14.40 14.50
CA ALA A 65 -13.40 -15.52 13.67
C ALA A 65 -12.25 -16.34 13.05
N SER A 66 -10.99 -15.92 13.23
CA SER A 66 -9.80 -16.51 12.57
C SER A 66 -9.99 -16.73 11.06
N MET A 67 -10.86 -15.94 10.42
CA MET A 67 -11.17 -16.04 9.00
C MET A 67 -10.46 -14.92 8.26
N ASP A 68 -9.51 -15.27 7.40
CA ASP A 68 -8.93 -14.35 6.41
C ASP A 68 -9.90 -14.21 5.21
N VAL A 69 -11.04 -13.55 5.45
CA VAL A 69 -12.12 -13.34 4.45
C VAL A 69 -11.63 -12.52 3.26
N TYR A 70 -10.69 -11.60 3.49
CA TYR A 70 -10.19 -10.69 2.46
C TYR A 70 -8.71 -10.94 2.17
N ASN A 71 -8.35 -10.89 0.88
CA ASN A 71 -6.96 -10.73 0.49
C ASN A 71 -6.49 -9.31 0.88
N LEU A 72 -5.52 -9.23 1.80
CA LEU A 72 -5.10 -7.97 2.42
C LEU A 72 -4.59 -6.93 1.41
N ARG A 73 -3.91 -7.33 0.34
CA ARG A 73 -3.37 -6.40 -0.67
C ARG A 73 -4.48 -5.78 -1.50
N THR A 74 -5.37 -6.61 -2.04
CA THR A 74 -6.52 -6.12 -2.81
C THR A 74 -7.45 -5.28 -1.94
N ARG A 75 -7.62 -5.66 -0.67
CA ARG A 75 -8.40 -4.88 0.29
C ARG A 75 -7.76 -3.54 0.62
N LEU A 76 -6.42 -3.48 0.70
CA LEU A 76 -5.67 -2.24 0.87
C LEU A 76 -5.91 -1.29 -0.31
N ILE A 77 -5.80 -1.79 -1.54
CA ILE A 77 -6.07 -1.01 -2.76
C ILE A 77 -7.51 -0.46 -2.76
N PHE A 78 -8.49 -1.32 -2.48
CA PHE A 78 -9.88 -0.90 -2.37
C PHE A 78 -10.06 0.24 -1.35
N GLU A 79 -9.44 0.13 -0.19
CA GLU A 79 -9.60 1.12 0.88
C GLU A 79 -8.90 2.44 0.58
N VAL A 80 -7.75 2.41 -0.10
CA VAL A 80 -7.05 3.60 -0.61
C VAL A 80 -7.95 4.35 -1.59
N LEU A 81 -8.54 3.64 -2.57
CA LEU A 81 -9.43 4.22 -3.56
C LEU A 81 -10.70 4.78 -2.92
N ARG A 82 -11.33 4.00 -2.02
CA ARG A 82 -12.57 4.39 -1.33
C ARG A 82 -12.40 5.64 -0.47
N ARG A 83 -11.22 5.83 0.12
CA ARG A 83 -10.89 7.01 0.95
C ARG A 83 -10.26 8.15 0.15
N GLY A 84 -9.89 7.93 -1.12
CA GLY A 84 -9.17 8.91 -1.93
C GLY A 84 -7.78 9.26 -1.37
N LEU A 85 -7.05 8.28 -0.80
CA LEU A 85 -5.73 8.56 -0.21
C LEU A 85 -4.64 8.83 -1.26
N ILE A 86 -4.88 8.39 -2.50
CA ILE A 86 -4.07 8.69 -3.67
C ILE A 86 -5.06 9.07 -4.78
N ASP A 87 -4.92 10.28 -5.31
CA ASP A 87 -5.74 10.76 -6.43
C ASP A 87 -5.20 10.28 -7.78
N SER A 88 -5.95 10.57 -8.84
CA SER A 88 -5.60 10.13 -10.21
C SER A 88 -4.35 10.80 -10.76
N GLU A 89 -4.05 12.04 -10.36
CA GLU A 89 -2.87 12.76 -10.82
C GLU A 89 -1.60 12.18 -10.18
N ALA A 90 -1.66 11.90 -8.88
CA ALA A 90 -0.61 11.19 -8.16
C ALA A 90 -0.36 9.80 -8.74
N LEU A 91 -1.42 9.04 -9.08
CA LEU A 91 -1.27 7.73 -9.74
C LEU A 91 -0.57 7.85 -11.10
N ALA A 92 -0.91 8.83 -11.92
CA ALA A 92 -0.25 9.05 -13.21
C ALA A 92 1.23 9.41 -13.05
N SER A 93 1.57 10.26 -12.06
CA SER A 93 2.98 10.58 -11.75
C SER A 93 3.75 9.33 -11.29
N LEU A 94 3.14 8.51 -10.44
CA LEU A 94 3.74 7.28 -9.94
C LEU A 94 3.99 6.25 -11.04
N ASP A 95 3.13 6.20 -12.05
CA ASP A 95 3.27 5.32 -13.22
C ASP A 95 4.45 5.78 -14.10
N ASN A 96 4.57 7.08 -14.37
CA ASN A 96 5.73 7.64 -15.07
C ASN A 96 7.05 7.40 -14.30
N GLU A 97 7.03 7.55 -12.97
CA GLU A 97 8.19 7.21 -12.13
C GLU A 97 8.52 5.72 -12.14
N LEU A 98 7.51 4.86 -12.33
CA LEU A 98 7.71 3.43 -12.47
C LEU A 98 8.38 3.10 -13.81
N ASP A 99 7.92 3.69 -14.90
CA ASP A 99 8.52 3.50 -16.23
C ASP A 99 9.99 3.88 -16.23
N ASN A 100 10.34 5.05 -15.70
CA ASN A 100 11.74 5.47 -15.56
C ASN A 100 12.58 4.45 -14.78
N TRP A 101 12.04 3.96 -13.66
CA TRP A 101 12.72 2.95 -12.86
C TRP A 101 12.86 1.61 -13.61
N LEU A 102 11.85 1.19 -14.37
CA LEU A 102 11.90 -0.04 -15.16
C LEU A 102 12.99 0.05 -16.24
N THR A 103 13.08 1.18 -16.95
CA THR A 103 14.13 1.44 -17.95
C THR A 103 15.51 1.44 -17.29
N GLU A 104 15.71 2.12 -16.16
CA GLU A 104 16.98 2.12 -15.44
C GLU A 104 17.39 0.74 -14.93
N GLN A 105 16.44 -0.07 -14.43
CA GLN A 105 16.74 -1.34 -13.79
C GLN A 105 16.82 -2.53 -14.75
N PHE A 106 16.14 -2.46 -15.88
CA PHE A 106 15.98 -3.60 -16.80
C PHE A 106 16.32 -3.26 -18.25
N GLY A 107 16.58 -1.99 -18.59
CA GLY A 107 16.99 -1.57 -19.94
C GLY A 107 15.93 -1.79 -21.01
N VAL A 108 14.65 -1.80 -20.60
CA VAL A 108 13.48 -1.92 -21.50
C VAL A 108 12.96 -0.54 -21.85
#